data_AF-A0AAE8HID6-F1
#
_entry.id   AF-A0AAE8HID6-F1
#
_cell.length_a   1.000
_cell.length_b   1.000
_cell.length_c   1.000
_cell.angle_alpha   90.00
_cell.angle_beta   90.00
_cell.angle_gamma   90.00
#
_symmetry.space_group_name_H-M   'P 1'
#
loop_
_entity.id
_entity.type
_entity.pdbx_description
1 polymer ?
#
loop_
_entity_poly.entity_id
_entity_poly.type
_entity_poly.pdbx_seq_one_letter_code
_entity_poly.pdbx_strand_id
1 'polypeptide(L)'
;MRLSRRSTRWTRRRNAVLASHKEGIVYLEHCRIQVDDERLCLVRSKDALEKFWSIPHAATLSILLGPGTSLTQAAAKFLGSEGVLVAFVGGEGTPIYYASQNEYRPTEYLQAWVRSWSEPNTRLAMAKVFQSARVKMLRKTASVFAELNPCEQAIFRFEQETRAATSEAQILAEEGVLSKVLYRACAGAAAMDGFTRDHQGDDSANKLLWKL
;
A
#
# COMPACT_ATOMS: atom_id res chain seq x y z
N MET A 1 -17.10 -55.53 18.00
CA MET A 1 -16.98 -55.34 16.54
C MET A 1 -16.68 -53.86 16.31
N ARG A 2 -15.46 -53.53 15.84
CA ARG A 2 -14.83 -52.20 15.97
C ARG A 2 -15.43 -51.15 15.02
N LEU A 3 -15.84 -50.02 15.58
CA LEU A 3 -16.15 -48.77 14.89
C LEU A 3 -14.88 -48.23 14.21
N SER A 4 -14.91 -48.03 12.89
CA SER A 4 -13.80 -47.44 12.15
C SER A 4 -13.80 -45.91 12.32
N ARG A 5 -12.64 -45.39 12.71
CA ARG A 5 -12.38 -44.00 13.02
C ARG A 5 -12.41 -43.16 11.73
N ARG A 6 -13.31 -42.16 11.68
CA ARG A 6 -13.19 -41.03 10.75
C ARG A 6 -11.93 -40.24 11.12
N SER A 7 -10.92 -40.25 10.25
CA SER A 7 -9.76 -39.37 10.40
C SER A 7 -10.11 -37.97 9.90
N THR A 8 -10.62 -37.12 10.80
CA THR A 8 -10.56 -35.66 10.68
C THR A 8 -9.10 -35.24 10.80
N ARG A 9 -8.36 -35.30 9.69
CA ARG A 9 -7.03 -34.69 9.59
C ARG A 9 -7.21 -33.30 9.02
N TRP A 10 -7.65 -32.36 9.87
CA TRP A 10 -7.46 -30.93 9.61
C TRP A 10 -5.96 -30.71 9.53
N THR A 11 -5.42 -30.64 8.32
CA THR A 11 -4.07 -30.17 8.08
C THR A 11 -4.04 -28.71 8.52
N ARG A 12 -3.49 -28.49 9.72
CA ARG A 12 -3.09 -27.20 10.26
C ARG A 12 -2.41 -26.42 9.13
N ARG A 13 -3.09 -25.42 8.55
CA ARG A 13 -2.47 -24.52 7.56
C ARG A 13 -1.17 -24.04 8.19
N ARG A 14 -0.05 -24.24 7.49
CA ARG A 14 1.28 -23.74 7.88
C ARG A 14 1.11 -22.29 8.34
N ASN A 15 1.76 -21.91 9.44
CA ASN A 15 1.72 -20.56 10.02
C ASN A 15 2.07 -19.53 8.93
N ALA A 16 1.06 -19.05 8.20
CA ALA A 16 1.23 -18.00 7.23
C ALA A 16 1.57 -16.74 8.01
N VAL A 17 2.64 -16.06 7.61
CA VAL A 17 2.99 -14.75 8.17
C VAL A 17 1.74 -13.87 8.06
N LEU A 18 1.30 -13.30 9.19
CA LEU A 18 0.15 -12.42 9.25
C LEU A 18 0.35 -11.32 8.20
N ALA A 19 -0.68 -10.99 7.42
CA ALA A 19 -0.53 -10.01 6.32
C ALA A 19 0.03 -8.66 6.81
N SER A 20 -0.21 -8.28 8.07
CA SER A 20 0.34 -7.08 8.71
C SER A 20 1.83 -7.18 9.08
N HIS A 21 2.44 -8.36 9.00
CA HIS A 21 3.89 -8.60 9.18
C HIS A 21 4.59 -8.85 7.84
N LYS A 22 3.86 -8.84 6.71
CA LYS A 22 4.45 -8.89 5.36
C LYS A 22 4.74 -7.45 4.94
N GLU A 23 6.02 -7.13 4.70
CA GLU A 23 6.46 -5.74 4.48
C GLU A 23 6.71 -5.40 3.00
N GLY A 24 6.73 -6.36 2.08
CA GLY A 24 7.16 -6.12 0.70
C GLY A 24 6.01 -5.88 -0.29
N ILE A 25 5.91 -4.67 -0.84
CA ILE A 25 5.33 -4.43 -2.17
C ILE A 25 6.47 -4.52 -3.18
N VAL A 26 6.35 -5.38 -4.19
CA VAL A 26 7.38 -5.56 -5.21
C VAL A 26 6.85 -5.06 -6.56
N TYR A 27 7.51 -4.05 -7.12
CA TYR A 27 7.23 -3.56 -8.48
C TYR A 27 8.20 -4.20 -9.48
N LEU A 28 7.65 -4.78 -10.54
CA LEU A 28 8.41 -5.52 -11.55
C LEU A 28 8.06 -5.02 -12.96
N GLU A 29 9.07 -4.91 -13.81
CA GLU A 29 8.95 -4.58 -15.23
C GLU A 29 9.83 -5.51 -16.07
N HIS A 30 9.45 -5.73 -17.33
CA HIS A 30 10.26 -6.46 -18.30
C HIS A 30 10.70 -7.86 -17.83
N CYS A 31 9.82 -8.59 -17.16
CA CYS A 31 10.11 -9.92 -16.64
C CYS A 31 8.95 -10.92 -16.82
N ARG A 32 9.29 -12.19 -16.94
CA ARG A 32 8.34 -13.30 -16.89
C ARG A 32 8.39 -13.95 -15.52
N ILE A 33 7.22 -14.13 -14.91
CA ILE A 33 7.07 -14.85 -13.64
C ILE A 33 6.49 -16.22 -13.96
N GLN A 34 7.25 -17.26 -13.62
CA GLN A 34 6.88 -18.65 -13.84
C GLN A 34 7.24 -19.51 -12.64
N VAL A 35 6.73 -20.73 -12.61
CA VAL A 35 7.14 -21.75 -11.64
C VAL A 35 8.05 -22.72 -12.37
N ASP A 36 9.23 -22.93 -11.80
CA ASP A 36 10.22 -23.89 -12.28
C ASP A 36 10.70 -24.73 -11.09
N ASP A 37 10.66 -26.06 -11.21
CA ASP A 37 10.94 -27.00 -10.11
C ASP A 37 10.29 -26.61 -8.75
N GLU A 38 8.97 -26.34 -8.78
CA GLU A 38 8.16 -25.91 -7.63
C GLU A 38 8.57 -24.57 -6.98
N ARG A 39 9.46 -23.81 -7.62
CA ARG A 39 9.91 -22.50 -7.13
C ARG A 39 9.37 -21.39 -8.03
N LEU A 40 8.97 -20.30 -7.38
CA LEU A 40 8.59 -19.09 -8.09
C LEU A 40 9.85 -18.39 -8.62
N CYS A 41 9.98 -18.34 -9.94
CA CYS A 41 11.11 -17.81 -10.66
C CYS A 41 10.72 -16.55 -11.43
N LEU A 42 11.49 -15.49 -11.22
CA LEU A 42 11.48 -14.30 -12.05
C LEU A 42 12.55 -14.45 -13.12
N VAL A 43 12.14 -14.40 -14.38
CA VAL A 43 13.00 -14.49 -15.54
C VAL A 43 13.06 -13.13 -16.21
N ARG A 44 14.27 -12.55 -16.29
CA ARG A 44 14.52 -11.37 -17.11
C ARG A 44 15.46 -11.76 -18.24
N SER A 45 15.03 -11.50 -19.47
CA SER A 45 15.89 -11.57 -20.63
C SER A 45 16.72 -10.29 -20.65
N LYS A 46 18.03 -10.42 -20.48
CA LYS A 46 18.99 -9.37 -20.79
C LYS A 46 20.00 -9.99 -21.75
N ASP A 47 19.94 -9.57 -23.00
CA ASP A 47 20.68 -10.18 -24.10
C ASP A 47 20.30 -11.67 -24.30
N ALA A 48 21.24 -12.54 -24.70
CA ALA A 48 21.01 -13.98 -24.87
C ALA A 48 20.98 -14.77 -23.54
N LEU A 49 20.99 -14.10 -22.38
CA LEU A 49 21.06 -14.73 -21.07
C LEU A 49 19.78 -14.46 -20.26
N GLU A 50 19.17 -15.54 -19.78
CA GLU A 50 18.07 -15.50 -18.83
C GLU A 50 18.62 -15.49 -17.40
N LYS A 51 18.20 -14.50 -16.60
CA LYS A 51 18.51 -14.45 -15.16
C LYS A 51 17.30 -14.89 -14.35
N PHE A 52 17.54 -15.80 -13.41
CA PHE A 52 16.54 -16.37 -12.51
C PHE A 52 16.71 -15.79 -11.11
N TRP A 53 15.66 -15.20 -10.55
CA TRP A 53 15.61 -14.80 -9.15
C TRP A 53 14.42 -15.44 -8.43
N SER A 54 14.64 -15.89 -7.20
CA SER A 54 13.57 -16.34 -6.31
C SER A 54 12.91 -15.14 -5.64
N ILE A 55 11.59 -15.01 -5.75
CA ILE A 55 10.84 -13.99 -5.02
C ILE A 55 10.53 -14.52 -3.60
N PRO A 56 10.83 -13.77 -2.53
CA PRO A 56 10.55 -14.17 -1.15
C PRO A 56 9.04 -14.08 -0.83
N HIS A 57 8.25 -14.97 -1.43
CA HIS A 57 6.78 -15.00 -1.36
C HIS A 57 6.20 -15.01 0.07
N ALA A 58 6.93 -15.55 1.06
CA ALA A 58 6.51 -15.58 2.45
C ALA A 58 6.47 -14.18 3.10
N ALA A 59 7.30 -13.24 2.63
CA ALA A 59 7.40 -11.87 3.14
C ALA A 59 6.73 -10.82 2.22
N THR A 60 6.34 -11.22 1.00
CA THR A 60 5.72 -10.34 0.01
C THR A 60 4.21 -10.22 0.24
N LEU A 61 3.74 -8.98 0.43
CA LEU A 61 2.31 -8.66 0.53
C LEU A 61 1.67 -8.59 -0.86
N SER A 62 2.32 -7.88 -1.79
CA SER A 62 1.81 -7.70 -3.14
C SER A 62 2.92 -7.61 -4.19
N ILE A 63 2.58 -8.05 -5.41
CA ILE A 63 3.41 -7.93 -6.59
C ILE A 63 2.66 -7.07 -7.62
N LEU A 64 3.29 -5.96 -8.00
CA LEU A 64 2.82 -5.05 -9.04
C LEU A 64 3.58 -5.36 -10.34
N LEU A 65 2.84 -5.77 -11.36
CA LEU A 65 3.32 -6.18 -12.68
C LEU A 65 3.14 -5.02 -13.65
N GLY A 66 4.22 -4.28 -13.90
CA GLY A 66 4.28 -3.16 -14.84
C GLY A 66 4.47 -3.58 -16.30
N PRO A 67 4.84 -2.65 -17.19
CA PRO A 67 5.03 -2.92 -18.61
C PRO A 67 6.05 -4.03 -18.91
N GLY A 68 5.77 -4.81 -19.96
CA GLY A 68 6.64 -5.91 -20.39
C GLY A 68 6.69 -7.11 -19.44
N THR A 69 5.70 -7.24 -18.55
CA THR A 69 5.61 -8.39 -17.65
C THR A 69 4.68 -9.48 -18.17
N SER A 70 4.91 -10.72 -17.73
CA SER A 70 3.99 -11.84 -17.97
C SER A 70 3.96 -12.77 -16.76
N LEU A 71 2.81 -13.41 -16.52
CA LEU A 71 2.59 -14.31 -15.39
C LEU A 71 1.98 -15.61 -15.90
N THR A 72 2.60 -16.75 -15.60
CA THR A 72 2.03 -18.06 -15.94
C THR A 72 0.92 -18.45 -14.96
N GLN A 73 0.01 -19.32 -15.39
CA GLN A 73 -1.08 -19.81 -14.54
C GLN A 73 -0.55 -20.53 -13.28
N ALA A 74 0.53 -21.30 -13.41
CA ALA A 74 1.16 -21.99 -12.29
C ALA A 74 1.69 -21.00 -11.23
N ALA A 75 2.33 -19.91 -11.69
CA ALA A 75 2.79 -18.84 -10.80
C ALA A 75 1.63 -18.11 -10.13
N ALA A 76 0.55 -17.82 -10.86
CA ALA A 76 -0.66 -17.22 -10.30
C ALA A 76 -1.29 -18.11 -9.21
N LYS A 77 -1.39 -19.43 -9.46
CA LYS A 77 -1.88 -20.40 -8.49
C LYS A 77 -1.00 -20.45 -7.23
N PHE A 78 0.32 -20.46 -7.41
CA PHE A 78 1.28 -20.46 -6.31
C PHE A 78 1.12 -19.21 -5.44
N LEU A 79 1.16 -18.02 -6.04
CA LEU A 79 1.00 -16.73 -5.35
C LEU A 79 -0.35 -16.62 -4.64
N GLY A 80 -1.43 -17.05 -5.28
CA GLY A 80 -2.76 -17.08 -4.66
C GLY A 80 -2.85 -18.00 -3.46
N SER A 81 -2.14 -19.14 -3.47
CA SER A 81 -2.10 -20.06 -2.33
C SER A 81 -1.31 -19.53 -1.13
N GLU A 82 -0.35 -18.63 -1.37
CA GLU A 82 0.47 -17.96 -0.37
C GLU A 82 -0.13 -16.62 0.10
N GLY A 83 -1.31 -16.25 -0.41
CA GLY A 83 -2.01 -15.02 -0.06
C GLY A 83 -1.28 -13.76 -0.52
N VAL A 84 -0.54 -13.83 -1.63
CA VAL A 84 0.14 -12.68 -2.23
C VAL A 84 -0.82 -12.02 -3.22
N LEU A 85 -1.09 -10.72 -3.05
CA LEU A 85 -1.86 -9.94 -4.02
C LEU A 85 -1.06 -9.79 -5.31
N VAL A 86 -1.68 -10.01 -6.46
CA VAL A 86 -1.07 -9.71 -7.76
C VAL A 86 -1.91 -8.67 -8.47
N ALA A 87 -1.26 -7.62 -8.95
CA ALA A 87 -1.89 -6.57 -9.73
C ALA A 87 -1.08 -6.24 -10.99
N PHE A 88 -1.75 -6.14 -12.14
CA PHE A 88 -1.21 -5.54 -13.35
C PHE A 88 -1.44 -4.03 -13.30
N VAL A 89 -0.36 -3.29 -13.48
CA VAL A 89 -0.33 -1.84 -13.36
C VAL A 89 0.34 -1.21 -14.60
N GLY A 90 0.09 0.08 -14.81
CA GLY A 90 0.82 0.88 -15.79
C GLY A 90 2.28 1.09 -15.41
N GLY A 91 2.98 1.85 -16.26
CA GLY A 91 4.34 2.29 -15.97
C GLY A 91 4.40 3.06 -14.65
N GLU A 92 5.51 2.92 -13.93
CA GLU A 92 5.72 3.56 -12.62
C GLU A 92 4.72 3.16 -11.53
N GLY A 93 4.01 2.03 -11.68
CA GLY A 93 3.11 1.49 -10.65
C GLY A 93 1.65 1.93 -10.74
N THR A 94 1.29 2.75 -11.75
CA THR A 94 -0.05 3.35 -11.88
C THR A 94 -0.41 3.62 -13.34
N PRO A 95 -1.69 3.54 -13.75
CA PRO A 95 -2.85 3.10 -12.97
C PRO A 95 -2.88 1.57 -12.79
N ILE A 96 -3.66 1.09 -11.82
CA ILE A 96 -3.94 -0.35 -11.69
C ILE A 96 -4.96 -0.74 -12.76
N TYR A 97 -4.61 -1.70 -13.62
CA TYR A 97 -5.51 -2.23 -14.66
C TYR A 97 -6.27 -3.47 -14.19
N TYR A 98 -5.62 -4.33 -13.42
CA TYR A 98 -6.23 -5.57 -12.92
C TYR A 98 -5.60 -5.95 -11.59
N ALA A 99 -6.40 -6.41 -10.62
CA ALA A 99 -5.90 -6.92 -9.35
C ALA A 99 -6.80 -8.06 -8.88
N SER A 100 -6.20 -9.10 -8.29
CA SER A 100 -6.94 -10.24 -7.75
C SER A 100 -6.40 -10.67 -6.39
N GLN A 101 -7.30 -10.85 -5.41
CA GLN A 101 -7.03 -11.57 -4.17
C GLN A 101 -7.98 -12.76 -4.07
N ASN A 102 -7.44 -13.96 -3.87
CA ASN A 102 -8.21 -15.20 -3.75
C ASN A 102 -8.61 -15.53 -2.30
N GLU A 103 -8.43 -14.61 -1.35
CA GLU A 103 -8.77 -14.89 0.04
C GLU A 103 -10.18 -14.38 0.34
N TYR A 104 -11.08 -15.30 0.71
CA TYR A 104 -12.38 -14.93 1.26
C TYR A 104 -12.13 -14.17 2.57
N ARG A 105 -12.26 -12.84 2.50
CA ARG A 105 -12.10 -11.96 3.66
C ARG A 105 -13.36 -12.02 4.52
N PRO A 106 -13.23 -11.91 5.85
CA PRO A 106 -14.38 -11.66 6.72
C PRO A 106 -15.16 -10.45 6.20
N THR A 107 -16.47 -10.61 5.99
CA THR A 107 -17.31 -9.54 5.44
C THR A 107 -17.71 -8.50 6.48
N GLU A 108 -17.44 -8.76 7.77
CA GLU A 108 -17.81 -7.90 8.90
C GLU A 108 -17.29 -6.46 8.76
N TYR A 109 -16.04 -6.28 8.33
CA TYR A 109 -15.47 -4.95 8.10
C TYR A 109 -16.14 -4.22 6.95
N LEU A 110 -16.42 -4.91 5.84
CA LEU A 110 -17.12 -4.32 4.70
C LEU A 110 -18.55 -3.95 5.07
N GLN A 111 -19.26 -4.83 5.77
CA GLN A 111 -20.63 -4.58 6.22
C GLN A 111 -20.68 -3.39 7.19
N ALA A 112 -19.76 -3.33 8.16
CA ALA A 112 -19.64 -2.19 9.05
C ALA A 112 -19.32 -0.90 8.27
N TRP A 113 -18.38 -0.96 7.33
CA TRP A 113 -17.98 0.18 6.52
C TRP A 113 -19.13 0.73 5.69
N VAL A 114 -19.87 -0.12 4.98
CA VAL A 114 -21.02 0.29 4.16
C VAL A 114 -22.10 0.95 5.01
N ARG A 115 -22.41 0.38 6.19
CA ARG A 115 -23.38 0.97 7.12
C ARG A 115 -22.93 2.35 7.59
N SER A 116 -21.67 2.49 7.98
CA SER A 116 -21.12 3.77 8.47
C SER A 116 -20.96 4.81 7.36
N TRP A 117 -20.70 4.38 6.11
CA TRP A 117 -20.50 5.27 4.97
C TRP A 117 -21.78 5.97 4.50
N SER A 118 -22.93 5.29 4.64
CA SER A 118 -24.24 5.84 4.26
C SER A 118 -24.67 7.03 5.12
N GLU A 119 -24.26 7.06 6.40
CA GLU A 119 -24.64 8.11 7.35
C GLU A 119 -23.66 9.29 7.34
N PRO A 120 -24.07 10.52 6.96
CA PRO A 120 -23.17 11.66 6.83
C PRO A 120 -22.40 12.00 8.12
N ASN A 121 -23.08 11.99 9.28
CA ASN A 121 -22.45 12.29 10.56
C ASN A 121 -21.40 11.23 10.95
N THR A 122 -21.69 9.96 10.68
CA THR A 122 -20.76 8.86 10.94
C THR A 122 -19.55 8.93 10.01
N ARG A 123 -19.77 9.26 8.73
CA ARG A 123 -18.69 9.46 7.75
C ARG A 123 -17.77 10.61 8.14
N LEU A 124 -18.31 11.74 8.59
CA LEU A 124 -17.52 12.85 9.11
C LEU A 124 -16.71 12.44 10.35
N ALA A 125 -17.32 11.70 11.29
CA ALA A 125 -16.61 11.16 12.45
C ALA A 125 -15.46 10.22 12.05
N MET A 126 -15.67 9.34 11.07
CA MET A 126 -14.63 8.48 10.51
C MET A 126 -13.49 9.29 9.88
N ALA A 127 -13.81 10.35 9.12
CA ALA A 127 -12.80 11.23 8.53
C ALA A 127 -11.90 11.86 9.61
N LYS A 128 -12.49 12.31 10.73
CA LYS A 128 -11.73 12.84 11.88
C LYS A 128 -10.82 11.78 12.52
N VAL A 129 -11.26 10.52 12.57
CA VAL A 129 -10.43 9.39 13.05
C VAL A 129 -9.22 9.19 12.15
N PHE A 130 -9.40 9.17 10.82
CA PHE A 130 -8.29 9.04 9.87
C PHE A 130 -7.27 10.17 10.01
N GLN A 131 -7.75 11.41 10.08
CA GLN A 131 -6.85 12.56 10.21
C GLN A 131 -6.16 12.60 11.58
N SER A 132 -6.82 12.14 12.65
CA SER A 132 -6.17 11.96 13.96
C SER A 132 -5.07 10.89 13.91
N ALA A 133 -5.27 9.80 13.17
CA ALA A 133 -4.25 8.78 12.95
C ALA A 133 -3.07 9.34 12.14
N ARG A 134 -3.34 10.16 11.12
CA ARG A 134 -2.32 10.88 10.36
C ARG A 134 -1.49 11.82 11.25
N VAL A 135 -2.13 12.60 12.12
CA VAL A 135 -1.42 13.48 13.09
C VAL A 135 -0.48 12.67 13.99
N LYS A 136 -0.96 11.53 14.51
CA LYS A 136 -0.11 10.62 15.32
C LYS A 136 1.07 10.11 14.52
N MET A 137 0.86 9.73 13.26
CA MET A 137 1.93 9.29 12.37
C MET A 137 2.93 10.42 12.09
N LEU A 138 2.47 11.63 11.77
CA LEU A 138 3.32 12.80 11.51
C LEU A 138 4.21 13.14 12.72
N ARG A 139 3.65 13.14 13.93
CA ARG A 139 4.44 13.37 15.15
C ARG A 139 5.46 12.26 15.40
N LYS A 140 5.09 11.00 15.15
CA LYS A 140 6.03 9.88 15.22
C LYS A 140 7.15 10.03 14.19
N THR A 141 6.82 10.42 12.96
CA THR A 141 7.80 10.66 11.90
C THR A 141 8.71 11.84 12.24
N ALA A 142 8.18 12.93 12.79
CA ALA A 142 8.98 14.09 13.22
C ALA A 142 10.00 13.74 14.32
N SER A 143 9.72 12.73 15.16
CA SER A 143 10.71 12.22 16.12
C SER A 143 11.93 11.55 15.47
N VAL A 144 11.82 11.16 14.20
CA VAL A 144 12.88 10.53 13.41
C VAL A 144 13.48 11.50 12.39
N PHE A 145 12.66 12.38 11.80
CA PHE A 145 13.03 13.35 10.78
C PHE A 145 12.88 14.77 11.34
N ALA A 146 14.00 15.34 11.79
CA ALA A 146 14.04 16.65 12.45
C ALA A 146 13.58 17.80 11.54
N GLU A 147 13.60 17.59 10.23
CA GLU A 147 13.11 18.48 9.18
C GLU A 147 11.61 18.83 9.34
N LEU A 148 10.84 17.97 10.02
CA LEU A 148 9.42 18.19 10.29
C LEU A 148 9.15 18.93 11.60
N ASN A 149 10.15 19.14 12.46
CA ASN A 149 9.98 19.86 13.73
C ASN A 149 9.38 21.27 13.58
N PRO A 150 9.75 22.07 12.55
CA PRO A 150 9.14 23.38 12.33
C PRO A 150 7.63 23.31 12.01
N CYS A 151 7.10 22.14 11.66
CA CYS A 151 5.70 21.95 11.32
C CYS A 151 4.78 21.71 12.52
N GLU A 152 5.28 21.56 13.76
CA GLU A 152 4.44 21.18 14.90
C GLU A 152 3.28 22.16 15.13
N GLN A 153 3.51 23.47 14.94
CA GLN A 153 2.42 24.45 15.08
C GLN A 153 1.32 24.24 14.02
N ALA A 154 1.69 23.88 12.78
CA ALA A 154 0.73 23.57 11.73
C ALA A 154 0.01 22.25 11.99
N ILE A 155 0.71 21.24 12.51
CA ILE A 155 0.14 19.95 12.91
C ILE A 155 -0.87 20.15 14.06
N PHE A 156 -0.50 20.95 15.06
CA PHE A 156 -1.38 21.27 16.19
C PHE A 156 -2.63 22.01 15.73
N ARG A 157 -2.49 23.04 14.87
CA ARG A 157 -3.63 23.73 14.27
C ARG A 157 -4.53 22.76 13.51
N PHE A 158 -3.97 21.96 12.62
CA PHE A 158 -4.73 20.98 11.84
C PHE A 158 -5.51 20.02 12.74
N GLU A 159 -4.93 19.58 13.85
CA GLU A 159 -5.62 18.74 14.84
C GLU A 159 -6.81 19.45 15.49
N GLN A 160 -6.67 20.71 15.88
CA GLN A 160 -7.77 21.50 16.48
C GLN A 160 -8.89 21.76 15.47
N GLU A 161 -8.54 22.22 14.27
CA GLU A 161 -9.53 22.53 13.23
C GLU A 161 -10.26 21.27 12.75
N THR A 162 -9.55 20.14 12.61
CA THR A 162 -10.18 18.86 12.27
C THR A 162 -11.15 18.40 13.35
N ARG A 163 -10.84 18.61 14.64
CA ARG A 163 -11.76 18.29 15.73
C ARG A 163 -13.01 19.18 15.69
N ALA A 164 -12.83 20.48 15.44
CA ALA A 164 -13.91 21.46 15.36
C ALA A 164 -14.75 21.36 14.08
N ALA A 165 -14.22 20.75 13.00
CA ALA A 165 -14.87 20.70 11.70
C ALA A 165 -16.29 20.11 11.75
N THR A 166 -17.22 20.78 11.10
CA THR A 166 -18.63 20.38 10.96
C THR A 166 -18.94 19.81 9.59
N SER A 167 -17.98 19.80 8.66
CA SER A 167 -18.13 19.23 7.31
C SER A 167 -16.83 18.66 6.77
N GLU A 168 -16.94 17.73 5.82
CA GLU A 168 -15.79 17.12 5.14
C GLU A 168 -14.99 18.17 4.34
N ALA A 169 -15.65 19.19 3.80
CA ALA A 169 -15.01 20.27 3.05
C ALA A 169 -14.02 21.07 3.91
N GLN A 170 -14.35 21.30 5.20
CA GLN A 170 -13.44 21.97 6.13
C GLN A 170 -12.19 21.12 6.41
N ILE A 171 -12.37 19.80 6.56
CA ILE A 171 -11.24 18.88 6.75
C ILE A 171 -10.32 18.88 5.51
N LEU A 172 -10.88 18.83 4.30
CA LEU A 172 -10.10 18.87 3.06
C LEU A 172 -9.33 20.19 2.89
N ALA A 173 -9.94 21.32 3.27
CA ALA A 173 -9.29 22.63 3.21
C ALA A 173 -8.08 22.70 4.15
N GLU A 174 -8.25 22.30 5.41
CA GLU A 174 -7.18 22.29 6.41
C GLU A 174 -6.09 21.26 6.07
N GLU A 175 -6.46 20.11 5.49
CA GLU A 175 -5.50 19.13 4.96
C GLU A 175 -4.62 19.74 3.86
N GLY A 176 -5.21 20.51 2.95
CA GLY A 176 -4.48 21.21 1.90
C GLY A 176 -3.49 22.23 2.46
N VAL A 177 -3.88 22.97 3.51
CA VAL A 177 -3.00 23.91 4.22
C VAL A 177 -1.83 23.18 4.87
N LEU A 178 -2.10 22.13 5.65
CA LEU A 178 -1.05 21.33 6.30
C LEU A 178 -0.08 20.74 5.28
N SER A 179 -0.60 20.16 4.19
CA SER A 179 0.23 19.52 3.16
C SER A 179 1.18 20.52 2.50
N LYS A 180 0.75 21.76 2.24
CA LYS A 180 1.62 22.83 1.73
C LYS A 180 2.75 23.19 2.69
N VAL A 181 2.47 23.23 3.99
CA VAL A 181 3.49 23.49 5.02
C VAL A 181 4.51 22.35 5.06
N LEU A 182 4.05 21.09 5.03
CA LEU A 182 4.92 19.92 4.99
C LEU A 182 5.81 19.90 3.74
N TYR A 183 5.25 20.16 2.56
CA TYR A 183 6.03 20.24 1.32
C TYR A 183 7.12 21.31 1.40
N ARG A 184 6.79 22.50 1.93
CA ARG A 184 7.76 23.58 2.09
C ARG A 184 8.89 23.19 3.05
N ALA A 185 8.57 22.55 4.17
CA ALA A 185 9.58 22.11 5.14
C ALA A 185 10.51 21.05 4.54
N CYS A 186 9.96 20.03 3.87
CA CYS A 186 10.76 19.00 3.19
C CYS A 186 11.60 19.59 2.05
N ALA A 187 11.05 20.51 1.25
CA ALA A 187 11.80 21.18 0.18
C ALA A 187 12.95 22.02 0.73
N GLY A 188 12.71 22.79 1.80
CA GLY A 188 13.75 23.57 2.47
C GLY A 188 14.87 22.68 3.04
N ALA A 189 14.52 21.55 3.65
CA ALA A 189 15.51 20.60 4.16
C ALA A 189 16.32 19.91 3.04
N ALA A 190 15.70 19.66 1.89
CA ALA A 190 16.34 19.11 0.71
C ALA A 190 17.08 20.15 -0.14
N ALA A 191 17.17 21.42 0.32
CA ALA A 191 17.73 22.55 -0.43
C ALA A 191 17.12 22.70 -1.84
N MET A 192 15.82 22.39 -1.97
CA MET A 192 15.06 22.55 -3.21
C MET A 192 14.36 23.91 -3.23
N ASP A 193 14.88 24.83 -4.03
CA ASP A 193 14.27 26.14 -4.21
C ASP A 193 13.05 26.08 -5.13
N GLY A 194 11.98 26.79 -4.75
CA GLY A 194 10.81 26.97 -5.61
C GLY A 194 9.91 25.74 -5.81
N PHE A 195 10.06 24.68 -4.99
CA PHE A 195 9.24 23.48 -5.13
C PHE A 195 7.73 23.81 -5.08
N THR A 196 7.03 23.39 -6.13
CA THR A 196 5.57 23.46 -6.23
C THR A 196 5.05 22.08 -6.57
N ARG A 197 4.03 21.62 -5.84
CA ARG A 197 3.39 20.33 -6.12
C ARG A 197 2.63 20.44 -7.44
N ASP A 198 3.06 19.67 -8.43
CA ASP A 198 2.42 19.52 -9.73
C ASP A 198 2.20 18.03 -10.01
N HIS A 199 0.95 17.66 -10.31
CA HIS A 199 0.59 16.29 -10.64
C HIS A 199 1.04 15.88 -12.04
N GLN A 200 1.37 16.84 -12.91
CA GLN A 200 1.91 16.64 -14.24
C GLN A 200 3.39 17.05 -14.33
N GLY A 201 3.99 17.44 -13.20
CA GLY A 201 5.36 17.91 -13.13
C GLY A 201 6.35 16.80 -13.46
N ASP A 202 7.30 17.09 -14.34
CA ASP A 202 8.30 16.11 -14.81
C ASP A 202 9.60 16.13 -13.97
N ASP A 203 9.69 17.01 -12.97
CA ASP A 203 10.83 17.07 -12.06
C ASP A 203 10.90 15.85 -11.13
N SER A 204 12.11 15.56 -10.65
CA SER A 204 12.39 14.37 -9.86
C SER A 204 11.57 14.30 -8.56
N ALA A 205 11.30 15.43 -7.91
CA ALA A 205 10.54 15.47 -6.65
C ALA A 205 9.06 15.19 -6.89
N ASN A 206 8.44 15.82 -7.90
CA ASN A 206 7.05 15.55 -8.25
C ASN A 206 6.83 14.12 -8.76
N LYS A 207 7.80 13.55 -9.48
CA LYS A 207 7.83 12.13 -9.86
C LYS A 207 7.90 11.21 -8.65
N LEU A 208 8.78 11.46 -7.67
CA LEU A 208 8.90 10.63 -6.47
C LEU A 208 7.65 10.69 -5.59
N LEU A 209 7.03 11.87 -5.44
CA LEU A 209 5.78 12.03 -4.69
C LEU A 209 4.57 11.38 -5.36
N TRP A 210 4.69 11.01 -6.63
CA TRP A 210 3.70 10.20 -7.33
C TRP A 210 3.98 8.68 -7.21
N LYS A 211 5.22 8.29 -6.85
CA LYS A 211 5.69 6.90 -6.83
C LYS A 211 5.39 6.12 -5.54
N LEU A 212 4.65 6.71 -4.59
CA LEU A 212 4.22 6.11 -3.31
C LEU A 212 2.70 6.09 -3.23
#